data_AF-A0A6I8NPG9-F1
#
_entry.id   AF-A0A6I8NPG9-F1
#
_cell.length_a   1.000
_cell.length_b   1.000
_cell.length_c   1.000
_cell.angle_alpha   90.00
_cell.angle_beta   90.00
_cell.angle_gamma   90.00
#
_symmetry.space_group_name_H-M   'P 1'
#
loop_
_entity.id
_entity.type
_entity.pdbx_description
1 polymer ?
#
loop_
_entity_poly.entity_id
_entity_poly.type
_entity_poly.pdbx_seq_one_letter_code
_entity_poly.pdbx_strand_id
1 'polypeptide(L)'
;MGWGVRRPLGLGRLLRLCLLVLLLLLGSGRARALRNVTADLFGPEAWGALAAFGDFNSDKQTDLFVIRERNDLIIFLADQKAPYFKPKVKLSMKNQSAVITSVVPGDYDGDSQMDVLLTYLPKNHVNSELLVVIFWGRNQTLHPNHKTVLNRTFLDEPLIMDFNGDLIPDVFGVTNESSQPQILLGGNLSWHPALHTQSKMRIPHSHAFIDLNKDFTADLFLTTLSSSGDFQFEIWENKDGNFSTASYITQKPKDMVVVGQSAFADFDGDGQTDHLLPACADVNCHSSAIYLAKPELNQWIPVLQDFNNKGSHWGFVPIESESTPTKLQIPITLHIGDYNMDGYPDALAVLKNTTGSNQQAFLLENVPCNIASCERARRMFKVYWELSDLNQIKDAVVATFFDIYEDGILDIIVLSKGYRNNEFAIHTLKNNFEADAYFVKVIVLSGLCSNDCPRKITPFGVNQPGPYIMYTTVDANGYLKNGSAGQLSQSAHLALQLPYNVLGLGRSANFLDHLFVGIPRPLGEKTIRKQEWTAIIPNSQLIVIPYPHNVPRRKQMIERNARKPIGFILMLCDLP
;
A
#
# COMPACT_ATOMS: atom_id res chain seq x y z
N MET A 1 -53.13 6.07 66.03
CA MET A 1 -52.00 6.90 65.55
C MET A 1 -51.08 5.99 64.76
N GLY A 2 -50.77 6.13 63.48
CA GLY A 2 -51.17 7.06 62.43
C GLY A 2 -50.95 6.37 61.08
N TRP A 3 -51.81 6.68 60.12
CA TRP A 3 -51.71 6.17 58.75
C TRP A 3 -50.65 6.98 57.98
N GLY A 4 -49.62 6.31 57.46
CA GLY A 4 -48.57 6.91 56.64
C GLY A 4 -48.94 6.94 55.16
N VAL A 5 -49.26 8.12 54.66
CA VAL A 5 -49.57 8.42 53.25
C VAL A 5 -48.32 8.23 52.37
N ARG A 6 -48.40 7.36 51.36
CA ARG A 6 -47.40 7.28 50.27
C ARG A 6 -47.61 8.45 49.30
N ARG A 7 -46.59 9.30 49.13
CA ARG A 7 -46.55 10.34 48.09
C ARG A 7 -46.30 9.73 46.70
N PRO A 8 -46.97 10.20 45.63
CA PRO A 8 -46.67 9.75 44.27
C PRO A 8 -45.37 10.40 43.78
N LEU A 9 -44.55 9.63 43.05
CA LEU A 9 -43.41 10.18 42.31
C LEU A 9 -43.94 11.20 41.28
N GLY A 10 -43.46 12.43 41.37
CA GLY A 10 -43.91 13.52 40.50
C GLY A 10 -43.60 13.25 39.02
N LEU A 11 -44.63 13.44 38.19
CA LEU A 11 -44.64 13.31 36.73
C LEU A 11 -43.44 14.01 36.04
N GLY A 12 -42.93 15.10 36.63
CA GLY A 12 -41.76 15.84 36.13
C GLY A 12 -40.42 15.12 36.23
N ARG A 13 -40.27 14.14 37.16
CA ARG A 13 -39.05 13.31 37.23
C ARG A 13 -39.05 12.23 36.15
N LEU A 14 -40.21 11.65 35.82
CA LEU A 14 -40.33 10.71 34.70
C LEU A 14 -40.10 11.40 33.34
N LEU A 15 -40.60 12.63 33.15
CA LEU A 15 -40.36 13.37 31.90
C LEU A 15 -38.87 13.71 31.70
N ARG A 16 -38.14 14.08 32.76
CA ARG A 16 -36.69 14.34 32.69
C ARG A 16 -35.89 13.06 32.45
N LEU A 17 -36.31 11.94 33.04
CA LEU A 17 -35.67 10.64 32.81
C LEU A 17 -35.91 10.15 31.37
N CYS A 18 -37.14 10.30 30.84
CA CYS A 18 -37.44 10.02 29.45
C CYS A 18 -36.69 10.94 28.49
N LEU A 19 -36.51 12.24 28.80
CA LEU A 19 -35.72 13.14 27.95
C LEU A 19 -34.23 12.77 27.95
N LEU A 20 -33.67 12.37 29.11
CA LEU A 20 -32.29 11.88 29.20
C LEU A 20 -32.11 10.55 28.45
N VAL A 21 -33.08 9.64 28.56
CA VAL A 21 -33.08 8.36 27.85
C VAL A 21 -33.28 8.57 26.35
N LEU A 22 -34.10 9.54 25.93
CA LEU A 22 -34.24 9.93 24.52
C LEU A 22 -32.96 10.61 23.99
N LEU A 23 -32.28 11.44 24.79
CA LEU A 23 -30.97 12.03 24.44
C LEU A 23 -29.85 10.98 24.41
N LEU A 24 -29.93 9.93 25.23
CA LEU A 24 -29.02 8.78 25.20
C LEU A 24 -29.32 7.82 24.03
N LEU A 25 -30.59 7.69 23.62
CA LEU A 25 -31.02 6.88 22.47
C LEU A 25 -30.90 7.63 21.12
N LEU A 26 -30.86 8.97 21.14
CA LEU A 26 -30.54 9.80 19.96
C LEU A 26 -29.04 9.92 19.71
N GLY A 27 -28.20 9.41 20.62
CA GLY A 27 -26.75 9.30 20.47
C GLY A 27 -26.25 7.92 20.00
N SER A 28 -27.15 6.96 19.76
CA SER A 28 -26.78 5.59 19.38
C SER A 28 -26.97 5.29 17.89
N GLY A 29 -26.53 6.21 17.04
CA GLY A 29 -25.90 5.78 15.80
C GLY A 29 -24.43 5.60 16.12
N ARG A 30 -23.92 4.36 16.16
CA ARG A 30 -22.47 4.10 16.14
C ARG A 30 -21.94 4.60 14.79
N ALA A 31 -21.76 5.91 14.66
CA ALA A 31 -21.13 6.50 13.51
C ALA A 31 -19.67 6.06 13.58
N ARG A 32 -19.26 5.19 12.65
CA ARG A 32 -17.86 5.00 12.29
C ARG A 32 -17.35 6.37 11.81
N ALA A 33 -16.91 7.19 12.75
CA ALA A 33 -16.60 8.58 12.50
C ALA A 33 -15.10 8.72 12.32
N LEU A 34 -14.71 9.23 11.15
CA LEU A 34 -13.36 9.75 10.98
C LEU A 34 -13.21 11.05 11.78
N ARG A 35 -11.99 11.39 12.18
CA ARG A 35 -11.68 12.67 12.82
C ARG A 35 -10.47 13.30 12.16
N ASN A 36 -10.61 14.53 11.69
CA ASN A 36 -9.48 15.27 11.15
C ASN A 36 -8.44 15.55 12.25
N VAL A 37 -7.20 15.08 12.04
CA VAL A 37 -6.06 15.23 12.97
C VAL A 37 -4.87 15.94 12.30
N THR A 38 -5.09 16.54 11.14
CA THR A 38 -4.05 17.16 10.30
C THR A 38 -3.20 18.19 11.04
N ALA A 39 -3.84 19.06 11.83
CA ALA A 39 -3.15 20.09 12.58
C ALA A 39 -2.23 19.51 13.67
N ASP A 40 -2.63 18.42 14.31
CA ASP A 40 -1.82 17.76 15.35
C ASP A 40 -0.62 17.04 14.75
N LEU A 41 -0.76 16.51 13.54
CA LEU A 41 0.29 15.77 12.85
C LEU A 41 1.33 16.68 12.21
N PHE A 42 0.90 17.69 11.44
CA PHE A 42 1.79 18.50 10.61
C PHE A 42 1.91 19.97 11.06
N GLY A 43 1.00 20.45 11.91
CA GLY A 43 0.85 21.87 12.17
C GLY A 43 0.66 22.66 10.86
N PRO A 44 1.48 23.69 10.57
CA PRO A 44 1.38 24.47 9.33
C PRO A 44 2.02 23.78 8.11
N GLU A 45 2.66 22.62 8.27
CA GLU A 45 3.46 21.96 7.23
C GLU A 45 2.67 20.92 6.40
N ALA A 46 1.33 20.91 6.49
CA ALA A 46 0.44 19.92 5.87
C ALA A 46 0.24 20.14 4.35
N TRP A 47 1.33 20.17 3.58
CA TRP A 47 1.29 20.42 2.14
C TRP A 47 2.46 19.80 1.37
N GLY A 48 2.20 19.52 0.10
CA GLY A 48 3.08 18.80 -0.83
C GLY A 48 2.45 17.50 -1.33
N ALA A 49 3.10 16.85 -2.29
CA ALA A 49 2.71 15.53 -2.78
C ALA A 49 3.36 14.44 -1.90
N LEU A 50 2.54 13.68 -1.18
CA LEU A 50 3.01 12.47 -0.51
C LEU A 50 3.41 11.43 -1.56
N ALA A 51 4.66 10.97 -1.52
CA ALA A 51 5.25 10.14 -2.56
C ALA A 51 5.57 8.71 -2.10
N ALA A 52 5.96 8.52 -0.83
CA ALA A 52 6.29 7.22 -0.28
C ALA A 52 6.23 7.20 1.25
N PHE A 53 6.32 5.99 1.80
CA PHE A 53 6.44 5.68 3.21
C PHE A 53 7.71 4.84 3.46
N GLY A 54 8.30 4.94 4.65
CA GLY A 54 9.44 4.12 5.06
C GLY A 54 9.98 4.54 6.43
N ASP A 55 10.80 3.71 7.07
CA ASP A 55 11.46 4.05 8.36
C ASP A 55 12.88 4.57 8.10
N PHE A 56 13.02 5.86 7.79
CA PHE A 56 14.28 6.44 7.29
C PHE A 56 15.36 6.50 8.38
N ASN A 57 14.96 6.66 9.64
CA ASN A 57 15.88 6.77 10.77
C ASN A 57 16.02 5.47 11.59
N SER A 58 15.37 4.37 11.17
CA SER A 58 15.37 3.07 11.84
C SER A 58 14.85 3.12 13.28
N ASP A 59 13.86 3.99 13.55
CA ASP A 59 13.27 4.15 14.88
C ASP A 59 11.99 3.31 15.12
N LYS A 60 11.65 2.46 14.14
CA LYS A 60 10.48 1.56 14.11
C LYS A 60 9.16 2.29 13.90
N GLN A 61 9.17 3.57 13.53
CA GLN A 61 7.99 4.33 13.14
C GLN A 61 8.08 4.68 11.66
N THR A 62 6.91 4.85 11.05
CA THR A 62 6.85 5.11 9.62
C THR A 62 6.94 6.59 9.31
N ASP A 63 7.95 6.98 8.55
CA ASP A 63 8.19 8.33 8.08
C ASP A 63 7.50 8.59 6.72
N LEU A 64 7.32 9.89 6.41
CA LEU A 64 6.64 10.33 5.19
C LEU A 64 7.61 11.03 4.24
N PHE A 65 7.60 10.64 2.97
CA PHE A 65 8.40 11.26 1.91
C PHE A 65 7.50 12.19 1.11
N VAL A 66 7.73 13.50 1.19
CA VAL A 66 6.87 14.53 0.61
C VAL A 66 7.65 15.36 -0.41
N ILE A 67 7.15 15.41 -1.64
CA ILE A 67 7.66 16.27 -2.70
C ILE A 67 6.98 17.64 -2.59
N ARG A 68 7.77 18.71 -2.57
CA ARG A 68 7.31 20.11 -2.55
C ARG A 68 7.90 20.88 -3.71
N GLU A 69 7.11 21.77 -4.30
CA GLU A 69 7.51 22.59 -5.45
C GLU A 69 8.04 21.75 -6.63
N ARG A 70 7.71 20.45 -6.61
CA ARG A 70 8.17 19.39 -7.52
C ARG A 70 9.68 19.20 -7.66
N ASN A 71 10.49 19.78 -6.78
CA ASN A 71 11.95 19.69 -6.86
C ASN A 71 12.63 19.52 -5.50
N ASP A 72 11.89 19.67 -4.42
CA ASP A 72 12.39 19.46 -3.07
C ASP A 72 11.74 18.18 -2.53
N LEU A 73 12.55 17.20 -2.14
CA LEU A 73 12.11 16.09 -1.29
C LEU A 73 12.30 16.51 0.17
N ILE A 74 11.23 16.43 0.95
CA ILE A 74 11.24 16.61 2.40
C ILE A 74 10.82 15.29 3.05
N ILE A 75 11.67 14.76 3.94
CA ILE A 75 11.32 13.59 4.76
C ILE A 75 10.84 14.09 6.11
N PHE A 76 9.60 13.72 6.43
CA PHE A 76 8.98 13.97 7.71
C PHE A 76 9.20 12.76 8.61
N LEU A 77 10.03 12.94 9.63
CA LEU A 77 10.26 11.89 10.62
C LEU A 77 9.12 11.86 11.61
N ALA A 78 8.64 10.66 11.93
CA ALA A 78 7.70 10.42 13.00
C ALA A 78 8.31 10.81 14.37
N ASP A 79 7.50 11.38 15.26
CA ASP A 79 7.93 11.87 16.56
C ASP A 79 6.86 11.61 17.61
N GLN A 80 7.27 11.39 18.86
CA GLN A 80 6.35 11.12 19.96
C GLN A 80 5.62 12.37 20.48
N LYS A 81 5.98 13.57 20.01
CA LYS A 81 5.38 14.84 20.42
C LYS A 81 4.92 15.66 19.24
N ALA A 82 3.68 16.17 19.35
CA ALA A 82 3.09 17.09 18.37
C ALA A 82 4.03 18.28 18.03
N PRO A 83 4.16 18.67 16.75
CA PRO A 83 3.64 17.95 15.58
C PRO A 83 4.31 16.57 15.42
N TYR A 84 3.48 15.53 15.25
CA TYR A 84 3.93 14.13 15.22
C TYR A 84 4.76 13.78 13.97
N PHE A 85 4.69 14.61 12.92
CA PHE A 85 5.56 14.52 11.76
C PHE A 85 6.38 15.79 11.62
N LYS A 86 7.72 15.65 11.66
CA LYS A 86 8.65 16.80 11.62
C LYS A 86 9.49 16.77 10.35
N PRO A 87 9.52 17.84 9.53
CA PRO A 87 10.32 17.89 8.32
C PRO A 87 11.81 18.04 8.67
N LYS A 88 12.52 16.91 8.79
CA LYS A 88 13.91 16.89 9.31
C LYS A 88 14.97 16.77 8.24
N VAL A 89 14.65 16.10 7.13
CA VAL A 89 15.59 15.92 6.02
C VAL A 89 15.05 16.67 4.81
N LYS A 90 15.92 17.47 4.18
CA LYS A 90 15.60 18.23 2.97
C LYS A 90 16.66 17.95 1.91
N LEU A 91 16.20 17.50 0.75
CA LEU A 91 17.00 17.29 -0.44
C LEU A 91 16.44 18.14 -1.58
N SER A 92 17.25 19.07 -2.11
CA SER A 92 16.82 19.98 -3.17
C SER A 92 17.46 19.65 -4.51
N MET A 93 16.63 19.46 -5.53
CA MET A 93 17.03 19.22 -6.93
C MET A 93 17.01 20.50 -7.78
N LYS A 94 16.88 21.68 -7.16
CA LYS A 94 16.77 22.98 -7.86
C LYS A 94 17.93 23.26 -8.80
N ASN A 95 19.15 22.91 -8.39
CA ASN A 95 20.35 23.11 -9.22
C ASN A 95 20.36 22.27 -10.50
N GLN A 96 19.55 21.21 -10.57
CA GLN A 96 19.49 20.30 -11.71
C GLN A 96 18.35 20.63 -12.67
N SER A 97 17.59 21.72 -12.42
CA SER A 97 16.39 22.08 -13.20
C SER A 97 15.47 20.87 -13.46
N ALA A 98 15.24 20.07 -12.42
CA ALA A 98 14.52 18.81 -12.50
C ALA A 98 13.12 18.91 -11.87
N VAL A 99 12.22 18.04 -12.32
CA VAL A 99 10.89 17.79 -11.76
C VAL A 99 10.88 16.36 -11.24
N ILE A 100 10.79 16.17 -9.92
CA ILE A 100 10.69 14.85 -9.30
C ILE A 100 9.32 14.27 -9.65
N THR A 101 9.34 13.03 -10.16
CA THR A 101 8.14 12.29 -10.56
C THR A 101 7.78 11.24 -9.52
N SER A 102 8.76 10.50 -9.00
CA SER A 102 8.55 9.47 -7.97
C SER A 102 9.74 9.36 -7.00
N VAL A 103 9.45 8.78 -5.83
CA VAL A 103 10.38 8.56 -4.71
C VAL A 103 10.20 7.12 -4.26
N VAL A 104 11.28 6.34 -4.22
CA VAL A 104 11.24 4.96 -3.72
C VAL A 104 12.35 4.77 -2.68
N PRO A 105 11.99 4.68 -1.38
CA PRO A 105 12.93 4.32 -0.31
C PRO A 105 13.33 2.84 -0.40
N GLY A 106 14.59 2.51 -0.09
CA GLY A 106 15.12 1.14 -0.11
C GLY A 106 16.57 1.10 0.37
N ASP A 107 17.19 -0.08 0.48
CA ASP A 107 18.61 -0.26 0.85
C ASP A 107 19.40 -0.76 -0.37
N TYR A 108 19.72 0.14 -1.30
CA TYR A 108 20.21 -0.23 -2.64
C TYR A 108 21.69 -0.61 -2.66
N ASP A 109 22.45 -0.34 -1.59
CA ASP A 109 23.84 -0.79 -1.43
C ASP A 109 24.02 -1.92 -0.40
N GLY A 110 22.95 -2.31 0.30
CA GLY A 110 22.94 -3.39 1.27
C GLY A 110 23.62 -3.03 2.59
N ASP A 111 23.79 -1.74 2.90
CA ASP A 111 24.43 -1.28 4.13
C ASP A 111 23.49 -1.20 5.35
N SER A 112 22.24 -1.65 5.17
CA SER A 112 21.17 -1.66 6.18
C SER A 112 20.69 -0.27 6.61
N GLN A 113 20.96 0.76 5.81
CA GLN A 113 20.36 2.09 5.95
C GLN A 113 19.41 2.38 4.79
N MET A 114 18.43 3.24 5.04
CA MET A 114 17.49 3.68 4.03
C MET A 114 18.17 4.67 3.06
N ASP A 115 18.38 4.23 1.83
CA ASP A 115 18.63 5.05 0.65
C ASP A 115 17.32 5.55 0.04
N VAL A 116 17.45 6.46 -0.93
CA VAL A 116 16.30 6.98 -1.68
C VAL A 116 16.59 7.03 -3.17
N LEU A 117 15.84 6.26 -3.94
CA LEU A 117 15.79 6.37 -5.40
C LEU A 117 14.77 7.43 -5.80
N LEU A 118 15.18 8.37 -6.65
CA LEU A 118 14.32 9.37 -7.26
C LEU A 118 14.25 9.19 -8.76
N THR A 119 13.04 9.27 -9.30
CA THR A 119 12.85 9.51 -10.74
C THR A 119 12.57 10.99 -10.98
N TYR A 120 13.12 11.53 -12.06
CA TYR A 120 12.90 12.93 -12.41
C TYR A 120 12.96 13.20 -13.92
N LEU A 121 12.23 14.24 -14.32
CA LEU A 121 12.27 14.81 -15.66
C LEU A 121 13.10 16.10 -15.67
N PRO A 122 14.05 16.28 -16.60
CA PRO A 122 14.70 17.57 -16.82
C PRO A 122 13.70 18.55 -17.43
N LYS A 123 13.64 19.79 -16.92
CA LYS A 123 12.73 20.84 -17.43
C LYS A 123 12.93 21.20 -18.91
N ASN A 124 14.12 20.95 -19.46
CA ASN A 124 14.52 21.37 -20.81
C ASN A 124 14.68 20.20 -21.81
N HIS A 125 14.37 18.96 -21.44
CA HIS A 125 14.52 17.82 -22.35
C HIS A 125 13.30 17.62 -23.25
N VAL A 126 13.56 17.40 -24.53
CA VAL A 126 12.55 17.16 -25.59
C VAL A 126 12.01 15.73 -25.53
N ASN A 127 12.81 14.78 -25.03
CA ASN A 127 12.43 13.38 -24.85
C ASN A 127 11.83 13.20 -23.45
N SER A 128 10.61 12.66 -23.36
CA SER A 128 9.88 12.40 -22.11
C SER A 128 10.44 11.21 -21.30
N GLU A 129 11.74 10.93 -21.42
CA GLU A 129 12.40 9.84 -20.71
C GLU A 129 12.75 10.24 -19.28
N LEU A 130 12.59 9.30 -18.35
CA LEU A 130 12.84 9.48 -16.93
C LEU A 130 14.31 9.21 -16.60
N LEU A 131 14.95 10.15 -15.90
CA LEU A 131 16.23 9.89 -15.27
C LEU A 131 16.03 9.36 -13.86
N VAL A 132 16.95 8.49 -13.45
CA VAL A 132 16.92 7.87 -12.14
C VAL A 132 18.22 8.17 -11.41
N VAL A 133 18.10 8.50 -10.13
CA VAL A 133 19.23 8.81 -9.24
C VAL A 133 18.99 8.18 -7.89
N ILE A 134 20.02 7.51 -7.35
CA ILE A 134 20.01 6.93 -6.01
C ILE A 134 20.78 7.86 -5.09
N PHE A 135 20.16 8.33 -4.02
CA PHE A 135 20.80 9.06 -2.94
C PHE A 135 21.09 8.11 -1.79
N TRP A 136 22.38 7.99 -1.46
CA TRP A 136 22.87 7.03 -0.49
C TRP A 136 22.68 7.58 0.93
N GLY A 137 21.88 6.87 1.73
CA GLY A 137 21.58 7.14 3.11
C GLY A 137 22.82 7.00 3.99
N ARG A 138 23.08 7.99 4.83
CA ARG A 138 24.19 7.90 5.78
C ARG A 138 23.87 8.62 7.07
N ASN A 139 23.89 7.89 8.19
CA ASN A 139 23.64 8.44 9.52
C ASN A 139 22.33 9.26 9.55
N GLN A 140 21.27 8.71 8.94
CA GLN A 140 19.95 9.33 8.89
C GLN A 140 19.94 10.69 8.18
N THR A 141 20.78 10.88 7.15
CA THR A 141 20.75 12.06 6.28
C THR A 141 20.88 11.68 4.80
N LEU A 142 20.43 12.59 3.93
CA LEU A 142 20.67 12.54 2.48
C LEU A 142 21.48 13.76 2.06
N HIS A 143 22.64 13.53 1.44
CA HIS A 143 23.49 14.60 0.94
C HIS A 143 23.39 14.74 -0.59
N PRO A 144 23.22 15.95 -1.14
CA PRO A 144 23.10 16.16 -2.60
C PRO A 144 24.27 15.66 -3.44
N ASN A 145 25.45 15.47 -2.81
CA ASN A 145 26.67 15.01 -3.45
C ASN A 145 26.93 13.51 -3.24
N HIS A 146 26.18 12.86 -2.34
CA HIS A 146 26.32 11.43 -2.05
C HIS A 146 25.23 10.68 -2.81
N LYS A 147 25.43 10.54 -4.12
CA LYS A 147 24.44 9.97 -5.02
C LYS A 147 25.09 9.32 -6.23
N THR A 148 24.35 8.41 -6.85
CA THR A 148 24.69 7.81 -8.14
C THR A 148 23.56 8.09 -9.12
N VAL A 149 23.86 8.80 -10.20
CA VAL A 149 22.92 8.95 -11.34
C VAL A 149 23.09 7.73 -12.23
N LEU A 150 21.99 7.05 -12.57
CA LEU A 150 22.06 5.88 -13.43
C LEU A 150 22.47 6.29 -14.85
N ASN A 151 23.23 5.42 -15.52
CA ASN A 151 23.76 5.66 -16.86
C ASN A 151 22.75 5.35 -17.99
N ARG A 152 21.51 5.02 -17.65
CA ARG A 152 20.40 4.74 -18.59
C ARG A 152 19.17 5.55 -18.17
N THR A 153 18.37 5.92 -19.16
CA THR A 153 17.07 6.55 -18.93
C THR A 153 15.97 5.49 -19.06
N PHE A 154 14.84 5.72 -18.40
CA PHE A 154 13.70 4.81 -18.37
C PHE A 154 12.54 5.39 -19.19
N LEU A 155 11.80 4.50 -19.86
CA LEU A 155 10.59 4.89 -20.60
C LEU A 155 9.40 5.15 -19.67
N ASP A 156 9.39 4.55 -18.48
CA ASP A 156 8.38 4.72 -17.44
C ASP A 156 9.01 4.53 -16.04
N GLU A 157 8.29 4.84 -14.96
CA GLU A 157 8.80 4.71 -13.59
C GLU A 157 9.16 3.25 -13.25
N PRO A 158 10.31 2.96 -12.61
CA PRO A 158 10.77 1.59 -12.42
C PRO A 158 9.99 0.81 -11.34
N LEU A 159 9.95 -0.51 -11.50
CA LEU A 159 9.57 -1.45 -10.44
C LEU A 159 10.79 -1.78 -9.59
N ILE A 160 10.67 -1.68 -8.27
CA ILE A 160 11.70 -2.09 -7.31
C ILE A 160 11.34 -3.46 -6.76
N MET A 161 12.29 -4.39 -6.82
CA MET A 161 12.10 -5.78 -6.38
C MET A 161 13.43 -6.44 -6.02
N ASP A 162 13.41 -7.49 -5.22
CA ASP A 162 14.58 -8.37 -5.01
C ASP A 162 14.56 -9.48 -6.07
N PHE A 163 15.08 -9.18 -7.26
CA PHE A 163 14.95 -10.03 -8.45
C PHE A 163 15.85 -11.28 -8.36
N ASN A 164 17.02 -11.14 -7.73
CA ASN A 164 18.00 -12.21 -7.59
C ASN A 164 17.97 -12.91 -6.21
N GLY A 165 17.06 -12.50 -5.30
CA GLY A 165 16.85 -13.11 -3.99
C GLY A 165 17.95 -12.81 -2.96
N ASP A 166 18.76 -11.78 -3.16
CA ASP A 166 19.89 -11.44 -2.30
C ASP A 166 19.56 -10.45 -1.16
N LEU A 167 18.28 -10.06 -1.03
CA LEU A 167 17.76 -9.12 -0.04
C LEU A 167 18.22 -7.66 -0.24
N ILE A 168 18.81 -7.34 -1.40
CA ILE A 168 19.12 -5.99 -1.85
C ILE A 168 18.11 -5.63 -2.95
N PRO A 169 17.42 -4.48 -2.87
CA PRO A 169 16.49 -4.08 -3.92
C PRO A 169 17.18 -3.80 -5.25
N ASP A 170 16.62 -4.37 -6.31
CA ASP A 170 16.99 -4.19 -7.71
C ASP A 170 16.01 -3.25 -8.43
N VAL A 171 16.45 -2.65 -9.54
CA VAL A 171 15.66 -1.68 -10.33
C VAL A 171 15.29 -2.27 -11.69
N PHE A 172 14.01 -2.52 -11.91
CA PHE A 172 13.46 -3.09 -13.13
C PHE A 172 12.75 -2.06 -14.00
N GLY A 173 12.95 -2.13 -15.30
CA GLY A 173 12.17 -1.34 -16.25
C GLY A 173 12.68 -1.44 -17.68
N VAL A 174 12.00 -0.75 -18.60
CA VAL A 174 12.45 -0.60 -19.98
C VAL A 174 13.29 0.67 -20.10
N THR A 175 14.47 0.54 -20.68
CA THR A 175 15.42 1.65 -20.81
C THR A 175 15.56 2.11 -22.26
N ASN A 176 16.27 3.23 -22.46
CA ASN A 176 16.62 3.71 -23.80
C ASN A 176 17.56 2.78 -24.59
N GLU A 177 18.24 1.84 -23.93
CA GLU A 177 19.22 0.93 -24.55
C GLU A 177 18.57 -0.32 -25.15
N SER A 178 17.37 -0.69 -24.72
CA SER A 178 16.70 -1.92 -25.14
C SER A 178 15.19 -1.79 -25.05
N SER A 179 14.48 -2.33 -26.04
CA SER A 179 13.02 -2.49 -25.97
C SER A 179 12.57 -3.61 -25.02
N GLN A 180 13.48 -4.50 -24.64
CA GLN A 180 13.23 -5.55 -23.65
C GLN A 180 13.49 -5.01 -22.24
N PRO A 181 12.73 -5.47 -21.23
CA PRO A 181 12.95 -5.06 -19.85
C PRO A 181 14.34 -5.47 -19.36
N GLN A 182 14.93 -4.58 -18.57
CA GLN A 182 16.25 -4.75 -17.97
C GLN A 182 16.14 -4.66 -16.45
N ILE A 183 17.12 -5.23 -15.79
CA ILE A 183 17.28 -5.18 -14.34
C ILE A 183 18.66 -4.58 -14.02
N LEU A 184 18.69 -3.63 -13.10
CA LEU A 184 19.90 -3.16 -12.45
C LEU A 184 19.99 -3.85 -11.10
N LEU A 185 20.98 -4.71 -10.93
CA LEU A 185 21.21 -5.38 -9.66
C LEU A 185 21.77 -4.41 -8.62
N GLY A 186 21.18 -4.41 -7.42
CA GLY A 186 21.61 -3.65 -6.26
C GLY A 186 23.02 -4.02 -5.80
N GLY A 187 23.58 -3.19 -4.91
CA GLY A 187 24.95 -3.32 -4.43
C GLY A 187 25.99 -2.88 -5.46
N ASN A 188 26.24 -3.72 -6.48
CA ASN A 188 27.27 -3.44 -7.49
C ASN A 188 26.80 -2.57 -8.67
N LEU A 189 25.49 -2.33 -8.80
CA LEU A 189 24.86 -1.54 -9.87
C LEU A 189 25.22 -2.06 -11.27
N SER A 190 24.98 -3.35 -11.49
CA SER A 190 25.23 -4.01 -12.78
C SER A 190 23.94 -4.27 -13.56
N TRP A 191 23.96 -3.95 -14.86
CA TRP A 191 22.80 -4.11 -15.75
C TRP A 191 22.76 -5.46 -16.43
N HIS A 192 21.59 -6.10 -16.43
CA HIS A 192 21.34 -7.37 -17.09
C HIS A 192 20.01 -7.33 -17.87
N PRO A 193 19.86 -8.13 -18.94
CA PRO A 193 18.54 -8.42 -19.49
C PRO A 193 17.69 -9.13 -18.43
N ALA A 194 16.47 -8.65 -18.19
CA ALA A 194 15.61 -9.25 -17.18
C ALA A 194 14.80 -10.42 -17.77
N LEU A 195 14.14 -10.17 -18.91
CA LEU A 195 13.23 -11.13 -19.54
C LEU A 195 13.32 -11.06 -21.06
N HIS A 196 13.09 -12.20 -21.71
CA HIS A 196 12.94 -12.29 -23.15
C HIS A 196 11.47 -12.26 -23.55
N THR A 197 10.88 -11.07 -23.63
CA THR A 197 9.51 -10.87 -24.13
C THR A 197 9.51 -10.11 -25.47
N GLN A 198 8.48 -10.40 -26.28
CA GLN A 198 8.20 -9.67 -27.53
C GLN A 198 7.13 -8.58 -27.34
N SER A 199 6.38 -8.64 -26.25
CA SER A 199 5.33 -7.67 -25.92
C SER A 199 5.97 -6.35 -25.49
N LYS A 200 5.38 -5.23 -25.93
CA LYS A 200 5.81 -3.91 -25.46
C LYS A 200 5.23 -3.67 -24.07
N MET A 201 6.01 -3.09 -23.15
CA MET A 201 5.46 -2.67 -21.85
C MET A 201 4.47 -1.52 -22.04
N ARG A 202 3.38 -1.55 -21.28
CA ARG A 202 2.41 -0.45 -21.24
C ARG A 202 3.04 0.77 -20.56
N ILE A 203 2.64 1.98 -20.96
CA ILE A 203 3.01 3.22 -20.28
C ILE A 203 1.72 4.05 -20.08
N PRO A 204 1.35 4.44 -18.85
CA PRO A 204 1.95 4.01 -17.58
C PRO A 204 1.70 2.51 -17.33
N HIS A 205 2.71 1.78 -16.86
CA HIS A 205 2.56 0.37 -16.48
C HIS A 205 1.92 0.20 -15.10
N SER A 206 1.56 -1.04 -14.77
CA SER A 206 1.13 -1.47 -13.44
C SER A 206 1.82 -2.77 -13.02
N HIS A 207 3.14 -2.83 -13.23
CA HIS A 207 3.95 -3.99 -12.86
C HIS A 207 3.90 -4.24 -11.34
N ALA A 208 3.98 -5.51 -10.94
CA ALA A 208 4.05 -5.90 -9.54
C ALA A 208 4.94 -7.11 -9.32
N PHE A 209 5.52 -7.19 -8.12
CA PHE A 209 6.33 -8.31 -7.63
C PHE A 209 5.67 -8.92 -6.39
N ILE A 210 4.92 -10.00 -6.57
CA ILE A 210 4.05 -10.58 -5.53
C ILE A 210 3.73 -12.04 -5.85
N ASP A 211 3.53 -12.87 -4.83
CA ASP A 211 3.10 -14.26 -5.00
C ASP A 211 1.68 -14.32 -5.59
N LEU A 212 1.57 -14.92 -6.79
CA LEU A 212 0.32 -15.12 -7.53
C LEU A 212 -0.02 -16.60 -7.74
N ASN A 213 0.82 -17.51 -7.25
CA ASN A 213 0.69 -18.95 -7.47
C ASN A 213 0.63 -19.76 -6.14
N LYS A 214 0.70 -19.07 -4.99
CA LYS A 214 0.65 -19.62 -3.63
C LYS A 214 1.87 -20.48 -3.26
N ASP A 215 3.03 -20.22 -3.85
CA ASP A 215 4.27 -20.90 -3.51
C ASP A 215 5.14 -20.14 -2.49
N PHE A 216 4.64 -19.03 -1.94
CA PHE A 216 5.33 -18.13 -1.00
C PHE A 216 6.51 -17.36 -1.60
N THR A 217 6.73 -17.45 -2.91
CA THR A 217 7.75 -16.69 -3.65
C THR A 217 7.05 -15.62 -4.49
N ALA A 218 7.62 -14.42 -4.53
CA ALA A 218 7.09 -13.39 -5.41
C ALA A 218 7.27 -13.77 -6.89
N ASP A 219 6.17 -13.69 -7.64
CA ASP A 219 6.11 -13.76 -9.08
C ASP A 219 6.16 -12.35 -9.67
N LEU A 220 6.42 -12.27 -10.98
CA LEU A 220 6.44 -10.99 -11.69
C LEU A 220 5.17 -10.83 -12.54
N PHE A 221 4.39 -9.81 -12.21
CA PHE A 221 3.20 -9.40 -12.96
C PHE A 221 3.54 -8.23 -13.88
N LEU A 222 3.29 -8.38 -15.18
CA LEU A 222 3.57 -7.35 -16.18
C LEU A 222 2.31 -6.92 -16.91
N THR A 223 2.24 -5.63 -17.21
CA THR A 223 1.20 -5.00 -18.03
C THR A 223 1.80 -4.68 -19.38
N THR A 224 1.35 -5.37 -20.42
CA THR A 224 1.96 -5.32 -21.76
C THR A 224 0.93 -5.00 -22.83
N LEU A 225 1.41 -4.70 -24.03
CA LEU A 225 0.62 -4.56 -25.25
C LEU A 225 0.96 -5.72 -26.18
N SER A 226 -0.09 -6.39 -26.64
CA SER A 226 -0.02 -7.44 -27.65
C SER A 226 0.57 -6.93 -28.96
N SER A 227 0.87 -7.84 -29.88
CA SER A 227 1.25 -7.48 -31.25
C SER A 227 0.17 -6.69 -32.01
N SER A 228 -1.11 -6.89 -31.67
CA SER A 228 -2.24 -6.09 -32.20
C SER A 228 -2.45 -4.76 -31.47
N GLY A 229 -1.69 -4.49 -30.40
CA GLY A 229 -1.82 -3.28 -29.57
C GLY A 229 -2.86 -3.40 -28.45
N ASP A 230 -3.51 -4.56 -28.31
CA ASP A 230 -4.46 -4.84 -27.22
C ASP A 230 -3.76 -4.97 -25.87
N PHE A 231 -4.42 -4.49 -24.81
CA PHE A 231 -3.87 -4.51 -23.45
C PHE A 231 -3.93 -5.91 -22.83
N GLN A 232 -2.77 -6.38 -22.36
CA GLN A 232 -2.57 -7.70 -21.77
C GLN A 232 -1.90 -7.62 -20.41
N PHE A 233 -2.11 -8.67 -19.63
CA PHE A 233 -1.45 -8.94 -18.37
C PHE A 233 -0.71 -10.27 -18.48
N GLU A 234 0.55 -10.28 -18.08
CA GLU A 234 1.41 -11.45 -18.11
C GLU A 234 1.86 -11.78 -16.69
N ILE A 235 1.72 -13.03 -16.27
CA ILE A 235 2.28 -13.55 -15.02
C ILE A 235 3.51 -14.38 -15.38
N TRP A 236 4.64 -14.02 -14.80
CA TRP A 236 5.91 -14.71 -14.94
C TRP A 236 6.23 -15.36 -13.59
N GLU A 237 5.95 -16.64 -13.50
CA GLU A 237 6.22 -17.40 -12.28
C GLU A 237 7.72 -17.46 -12.01
N ASN A 238 8.12 -17.16 -10.78
CA ASN A 238 9.48 -17.41 -10.34
C ASN A 238 9.65 -18.93 -10.23
N LYS A 239 10.52 -19.56 -11.02
CA LYS A 239 10.85 -21.00 -10.95
C LYS A 239 12.34 -21.18 -10.70
N ASP A 240 12.67 -21.72 -9.53
CA ASP A 240 14.03 -21.87 -9.00
C ASP A 240 14.88 -20.59 -9.14
N GLY A 241 14.30 -19.43 -8.81
CA GLY A 241 14.94 -18.11 -8.89
C GLY A 241 15.08 -17.58 -10.32
N ASN A 242 14.24 -18.03 -11.25
CA ASN A 242 14.30 -17.66 -12.65
C ASN A 242 12.91 -17.36 -13.23
N PHE A 243 12.83 -16.33 -14.08
CA PHE A 243 11.64 -15.92 -14.82
C PHE A 243 11.80 -16.24 -16.31
N SER A 244 11.56 -17.50 -16.69
CA SER A 244 11.87 -17.96 -18.06
C SER A 244 10.83 -17.58 -19.11
N THR A 245 9.54 -17.67 -18.78
CA THR A 245 8.43 -17.41 -19.72
C THR A 245 7.17 -17.04 -18.96
N ALA A 246 6.27 -16.27 -19.58
CA ALA A 246 4.96 -15.99 -19.02
C ALA A 246 4.16 -17.30 -18.90
N SER A 247 3.76 -17.65 -17.68
CA SER A 247 2.94 -18.83 -17.41
C SER A 247 1.46 -18.59 -17.71
N TYR A 248 1.01 -17.34 -17.57
CA TYR A 248 -0.37 -16.94 -17.81
C TYR A 248 -0.43 -15.59 -18.51
N ILE A 249 -1.26 -15.49 -19.55
CA ILE A 249 -1.51 -14.24 -20.28
C ILE A 249 -3.01 -14.05 -20.40
N THR A 250 -3.50 -12.89 -19.97
CA THR A 250 -4.93 -12.53 -20.07
C THR A 250 -5.12 -11.13 -20.62
N GLN A 251 -6.24 -10.89 -21.31
CA GLN A 251 -6.59 -9.57 -21.83
C GLN A 251 -7.41 -8.81 -20.80
N LYS A 252 -7.44 -7.47 -20.91
CA LYS A 252 -8.45 -6.66 -20.22
C LYS A 252 -9.88 -7.11 -20.55
N PRO A 253 -10.87 -6.81 -19.68
CA PRO A 253 -12.27 -7.01 -20.02
C PRO A 253 -12.62 -6.35 -21.37
N LYS A 254 -13.35 -7.07 -22.22
CA LYS A 254 -13.56 -6.71 -23.64
C LYS A 254 -14.16 -5.32 -23.83
N ASP A 255 -15.14 -4.97 -23.00
CA ASP A 255 -15.93 -3.75 -23.14
C ASP A 255 -15.29 -2.51 -22.47
N MET A 256 -14.09 -2.65 -21.89
CA MET A 256 -13.42 -1.55 -21.18
C MET A 256 -12.50 -0.77 -22.11
N VAL A 257 -12.62 0.55 -22.11
CA VAL A 257 -11.81 1.47 -22.91
C VAL A 257 -10.64 2.03 -22.11
N VAL A 258 -10.89 2.47 -20.87
CA VAL A 258 -9.86 2.97 -19.96
C VAL A 258 -9.58 1.92 -18.91
N VAL A 259 -8.30 1.69 -18.61
CA VAL A 259 -7.88 0.74 -17.59
C VAL A 259 -6.96 1.43 -16.60
N GLY A 260 -7.24 1.27 -15.31
CA GLY A 260 -6.43 1.81 -14.22
C GLY A 260 -5.19 0.96 -13.91
N GLN A 261 -4.66 1.18 -12.72
CA GLN A 261 -3.61 0.37 -12.10
C GLN A 261 -4.22 -0.90 -11.50
N SER A 262 -3.55 -2.03 -11.68
CA SER A 262 -3.84 -3.28 -11.01
C SER A 262 -3.58 -3.13 -9.51
N ALA A 263 -4.48 -3.70 -8.69
CA ALA A 263 -4.33 -3.81 -7.25
C ALA A 263 -4.35 -5.29 -6.83
N PHE A 264 -3.62 -5.62 -5.78
CA PHE A 264 -3.41 -7.00 -5.33
C PHE A 264 -3.74 -7.16 -3.86
N ALA A 265 -4.64 -8.10 -3.54
CA ALA A 265 -5.06 -8.40 -2.18
C ALA A 265 -5.83 -9.72 -2.12
N ASP A 266 -5.85 -10.37 -0.95
CA ASP A 266 -6.74 -11.50 -0.68
C ASP A 266 -8.18 -11.00 -0.51
N PHE A 267 -8.89 -10.83 -1.63
CA PHE A 267 -10.16 -10.12 -1.67
C PHE A 267 -11.30 -10.95 -1.08
N ASP A 268 -11.24 -12.28 -1.22
CA ASP A 268 -12.27 -13.19 -0.72
C ASP A 268 -11.88 -13.99 0.54
N GLY A 269 -10.67 -13.77 1.08
CA GLY A 269 -10.20 -14.32 2.35
C GLY A 269 -9.82 -15.79 2.27
N ASP A 270 -9.37 -16.27 1.11
CA ASP A 270 -8.99 -17.67 0.87
C ASP A 270 -7.48 -17.94 1.09
N GLY A 271 -6.71 -16.89 1.37
CA GLY A 271 -5.27 -16.90 1.55
C GLY A 271 -4.48 -16.83 0.25
N GLN A 272 -5.10 -16.47 -0.88
CA GLN A 272 -4.44 -16.24 -2.17
C GLN A 272 -4.53 -14.76 -2.55
N THR A 273 -3.51 -14.28 -3.26
CA THR A 273 -3.55 -12.92 -3.80
C THR A 273 -4.49 -12.87 -5.01
N ASP A 274 -5.58 -12.10 -4.92
CA ASP A 274 -6.40 -11.78 -6.07
C ASP A 274 -5.92 -10.51 -6.80
N HIS A 275 -6.21 -10.43 -8.10
CA HIS A 275 -5.98 -9.26 -8.93
C HIS A 275 -7.29 -8.49 -9.15
N LEU A 276 -7.31 -7.24 -8.66
CA LEU A 276 -8.38 -6.27 -8.84
C LEU A 276 -8.01 -5.25 -9.93
N LEU A 277 -8.96 -4.94 -10.81
CA LEU A 277 -8.77 -4.04 -11.94
C LEU A 277 -9.87 -2.97 -12.00
N PRO A 278 -9.59 -1.72 -11.61
CA PRO A 278 -10.46 -0.59 -11.90
C PRO A 278 -10.39 -0.24 -13.40
N ALA A 279 -11.54 -0.07 -14.03
CA ALA A 279 -11.66 0.20 -15.45
C ALA A 279 -12.91 1.02 -15.78
N CYS A 280 -12.96 1.55 -17.00
CA CYS A 280 -14.10 2.30 -17.50
C CYS A 280 -14.50 1.84 -18.90
N ALA A 281 -15.81 1.73 -19.15
CA ALA A 281 -16.35 1.38 -20.46
C ALA A 281 -16.29 2.55 -21.46
N ASP A 282 -16.08 3.79 -20.98
CA ASP A 282 -15.95 5.00 -21.79
C ASP A 282 -14.72 5.84 -21.38
N VAL A 283 -14.26 6.69 -22.31
CA VAL A 283 -13.07 7.54 -22.14
C VAL A 283 -13.17 8.55 -20.99
N ASN A 284 -14.39 8.94 -20.62
CA ASN A 284 -14.65 9.92 -19.58
C ASN A 284 -15.03 9.26 -18.23
N CYS A 285 -15.01 7.92 -18.18
CA CYS A 285 -15.35 7.13 -17.00
C CYS A 285 -16.77 7.36 -16.43
N HIS A 286 -17.75 7.68 -17.27
CA HIS A 286 -19.16 7.70 -16.86
C HIS A 286 -19.67 6.32 -16.44
N SER A 287 -19.16 5.26 -17.08
CA SER A 287 -19.41 3.88 -16.74
C SER A 287 -18.11 3.26 -16.21
N SER A 288 -17.99 3.29 -14.89
CA SER A 288 -16.83 2.75 -14.16
C SER A 288 -17.16 1.37 -13.59
N ALA A 289 -16.15 0.52 -13.44
CA ALA A 289 -16.27 -0.80 -12.84
C ALA A 289 -14.96 -1.24 -12.17
N ILE A 290 -15.05 -2.10 -11.17
CA ILE A 290 -13.91 -2.85 -10.61
C ILE A 290 -14.15 -4.32 -10.91
N TYR A 291 -13.15 -4.99 -11.49
CA TYR A 291 -13.18 -6.40 -11.80
C TYR A 291 -12.20 -7.19 -10.94
N LEU A 292 -12.57 -8.41 -10.58
CA LEU A 292 -11.70 -9.43 -10.00
C LEU A 292 -11.30 -10.41 -11.10
N ALA A 293 -10.01 -10.67 -11.26
CA ALA A 293 -9.54 -11.73 -12.14
C ALA A 293 -9.72 -13.08 -11.44
N LYS A 294 -10.28 -14.08 -12.15
CA LYS A 294 -10.21 -15.49 -11.74
C LYS A 294 -9.47 -16.27 -12.83
N PRO A 295 -8.13 -16.43 -12.70
CA PRO A 295 -7.30 -17.09 -13.71
C PRO A 295 -7.75 -18.51 -14.06
N GLU A 296 -8.18 -19.29 -13.05
CA GLU A 296 -8.70 -20.66 -13.21
C GLU A 296 -9.89 -20.75 -14.18
N LEU A 297 -10.71 -19.70 -14.23
CA LEU A 297 -11.89 -19.61 -15.09
C LEU A 297 -11.61 -18.81 -16.37
N ASN A 298 -10.43 -18.20 -16.47
CA ASN A 298 -10.07 -17.21 -17.47
C ASN A 298 -11.15 -16.12 -17.64
N GLN A 299 -11.66 -15.60 -16.52
CA GLN A 299 -12.77 -14.65 -16.49
C GLN A 299 -12.47 -13.45 -15.60
N TRP A 300 -13.09 -12.33 -15.97
CA TRP A 300 -13.18 -11.13 -15.17
C TRP A 300 -14.59 -11.05 -14.55
N ILE A 301 -14.65 -10.98 -13.23
CA ILE A 301 -15.90 -10.91 -12.48
C ILE A 301 -16.08 -9.48 -11.99
N PRO A 302 -17.17 -8.77 -12.34
CA PRO A 302 -17.41 -7.44 -11.81
C PRO A 302 -17.71 -7.51 -10.32
N VAL A 303 -16.93 -6.80 -9.51
CA VAL A 303 -17.09 -6.69 -8.04
C VAL A 303 -17.58 -5.31 -7.61
N LEU A 304 -17.64 -4.33 -8.53
CA LEU A 304 -18.36 -3.07 -8.37
C LEU A 304 -18.70 -2.49 -9.73
N GLN A 305 -19.96 -2.08 -9.94
CA GLN A 305 -20.42 -1.40 -11.16
C GLN A 305 -21.40 -0.25 -10.86
N ASP A 306 -22.08 -0.28 -9.72
CA ASP A 306 -23.02 0.76 -9.32
C ASP A 306 -22.33 1.87 -8.54
N PHE A 307 -22.07 2.98 -9.23
CA PHE A 307 -21.52 4.21 -8.67
C PHE A 307 -22.60 5.30 -8.53
N ASN A 308 -23.88 4.93 -8.45
CA ASN A 308 -24.97 5.88 -8.25
C ASN A 308 -25.18 6.17 -6.76
N ASN A 309 -25.37 7.45 -6.43
CA ASN A 309 -25.74 7.91 -5.11
C ASN A 309 -26.91 8.88 -5.19
N LYS A 310 -28.11 8.46 -4.74
CA LYS A 310 -29.32 9.30 -4.66
C LYS A 310 -29.63 10.05 -5.97
N GLY A 311 -29.35 9.43 -7.12
CA GLY A 311 -29.58 10.00 -8.46
C GLY A 311 -28.40 10.80 -9.03
N SER A 312 -27.30 10.95 -8.29
CA SER A 312 -26.04 11.47 -8.81
C SER A 312 -25.13 10.33 -9.24
N HIS A 313 -24.65 10.38 -10.48
CA HIS A 313 -23.71 9.40 -11.01
C HIS A 313 -22.27 9.81 -10.74
N TRP A 314 -21.46 8.86 -10.28
CA TRP A 314 -20.03 9.02 -10.06
C TRP A 314 -19.25 8.06 -10.93
N GLY A 315 -17.96 8.36 -11.13
CA GLY A 315 -17.04 7.48 -11.83
C GLY A 315 -15.60 7.79 -11.49
N PHE A 316 -14.68 6.94 -11.95
CA PHE A 316 -13.25 7.19 -11.80
C PHE A 316 -12.82 8.46 -12.53
N VAL A 317 -11.68 9.00 -12.11
CA VAL A 317 -11.08 10.17 -12.74
C VAL A 317 -10.10 9.70 -13.81
N PRO A 318 -10.42 9.84 -15.11
CA PRO A 318 -9.50 9.42 -16.16
C PRO A 318 -8.25 10.32 -16.18
N ILE A 319 -7.15 9.77 -16.69
CA ILE A 319 -5.93 10.54 -16.93
C ILE A 319 -6.22 11.55 -18.04
N GLU A 320 -5.96 12.85 -17.78
CA GLU A 320 -6.10 13.89 -18.79
C GLU A 320 -5.07 13.67 -19.92
N SER A 321 -5.54 13.57 -21.16
CA SER A 321 -4.72 13.27 -22.34
C SER A 321 -3.80 14.42 -22.80
N GLU A 322 -4.00 15.64 -22.30
CA GLU A 322 -3.10 16.76 -22.59
C GLU A 322 -1.93 16.76 -21.61
N SER A 323 -0.87 16.06 -22.04
CA SER A 323 0.44 15.97 -21.40
C SER A 323 1.13 17.34 -21.35
N THR A 324 0.70 18.19 -20.43
CA THR A 324 1.55 19.29 -19.99
C THR A 324 2.51 18.76 -18.91
N PRO A 325 3.83 18.97 -19.02
CA PRO A 325 4.81 18.58 -17.99
C PRO A 325 4.53 19.21 -16.61
N THR A 326 3.57 20.13 -16.55
CA THR A 326 3.19 20.94 -15.40
C THR A 326 2.12 20.31 -14.52
N LYS A 327 1.63 19.08 -14.77
CA LYS A 327 0.65 18.39 -13.89
C LYS A 327 1.09 16.97 -13.53
N LEU A 328 1.08 16.65 -12.23
CA LEU A 328 1.33 15.30 -11.73
C LEU A 328 0.21 14.38 -12.25
N GLN A 329 0.57 13.38 -13.04
CA GLN A 329 -0.38 12.41 -13.58
C GLN A 329 -0.56 11.28 -12.58
N ILE A 330 -1.79 11.06 -12.14
CA ILE A 330 -2.15 9.99 -11.21
C ILE A 330 -3.10 9.08 -11.97
N PRO A 331 -2.71 7.83 -12.27
CA PRO A 331 -3.61 6.87 -12.89
C PRO A 331 -4.75 6.49 -11.94
N ILE A 332 -5.78 5.85 -12.48
CA ILE A 332 -6.88 5.32 -11.65
C ILE A 332 -6.30 4.20 -10.79
N THR A 333 -6.21 4.42 -9.47
CA THR A 333 -5.59 3.49 -8.52
C THR A 333 -6.54 3.20 -7.37
N LEU A 334 -6.50 1.97 -6.86
CA LEU A 334 -7.14 1.55 -5.61
C LEU A 334 -6.04 1.39 -4.56
N HIS A 335 -6.13 2.10 -3.44
CA HIS A 335 -5.26 1.83 -2.28
C HIS A 335 -5.99 0.86 -1.37
N ILE A 336 -5.40 -0.32 -1.16
CA ILE A 336 -6.02 -1.42 -0.43
C ILE A 336 -5.60 -1.41 1.04
N GLY A 337 -6.53 -1.74 1.94
CA GLY A 337 -6.28 -1.85 3.36
C GLY A 337 -7.53 -2.31 4.11
N ASP A 338 -7.37 -3.09 5.17
CA ASP A 338 -8.48 -3.54 6.01
C ASP A 338 -8.84 -2.46 7.05
N TYR A 339 -9.76 -1.57 6.69
CA TYR A 339 -10.11 -0.39 7.48
C TYR A 339 -10.91 -0.74 8.74
N ASN A 340 -11.66 -1.85 8.70
CA ASN A 340 -12.56 -2.27 9.77
C ASN A 340 -12.04 -3.52 10.53
N MET A 341 -10.86 -4.02 10.17
CA MET A 341 -10.17 -5.19 10.72
C MET A 341 -10.99 -6.48 10.69
N ASP A 342 -11.86 -6.65 9.69
CA ASP A 342 -12.70 -7.85 9.55
C ASP A 342 -12.00 -9.00 8.80
N GLY A 343 -10.79 -8.76 8.29
CA GLY A 343 -9.96 -9.68 7.51
C GLY A 343 -10.26 -9.71 6.03
N TYR A 344 -11.13 -8.82 5.53
CA TYR A 344 -11.37 -8.61 4.11
C TYR A 344 -10.86 -7.22 3.73
N PRO A 345 -9.84 -7.11 2.86
CA PRO A 345 -9.28 -5.83 2.48
C PRO A 345 -10.33 -4.91 1.81
N ASP A 346 -10.47 -3.70 2.33
CA ASP A 346 -11.25 -2.59 1.76
C ASP A 346 -10.38 -1.78 0.76
N ALA A 347 -10.97 -0.80 0.08
CA ALA A 347 -10.23 0.08 -0.81
C ALA A 347 -10.58 1.56 -0.64
N LEU A 348 -9.62 2.44 -0.93
CA LEU A 348 -9.85 3.87 -1.16
C LEU A 348 -9.75 4.17 -2.65
N ALA A 349 -10.71 4.94 -3.15
CA ALA A 349 -10.74 5.40 -4.53
C ALA A 349 -11.15 6.87 -4.59
N VAL A 350 -10.65 7.55 -5.62
CA VAL A 350 -11.05 8.92 -5.95
C VAL A 350 -12.06 8.89 -7.09
N LEU A 351 -13.24 9.46 -6.84
CA LEU A 351 -14.34 9.50 -7.78
C LEU A 351 -14.71 10.94 -8.11
N LYS A 352 -15.21 11.16 -9.33
CA LYS A 352 -15.76 12.43 -9.80
C LYS A 352 -17.24 12.28 -10.11
N ASN A 353 -18.02 13.27 -9.72
CA ASN A 353 -19.42 13.37 -10.11
C ASN A 353 -19.49 13.66 -11.61
N THR A 354 -20.17 12.81 -12.38
CA THR A 354 -20.22 12.91 -13.84
C THR A 354 -20.99 14.13 -14.34
N THR A 355 -21.90 14.67 -13.53
CA THR A 355 -22.71 15.85 -13.85
C THR A 355 -22.06 17.17 -13.41
N GLY A 356 -21.02 17.10 -12.58
CA GLY A 356 -20.35 18.27 -12.02
C GLY A 356 -18.82 18.21 -12.18
N SER A 357 -18.14 19.10 -11.46
CA SER A 357 -16.67 19.09 -11.38
C SER A 357 -16.14 18.53 -10.06
N ASN A 358 -17.02 18.14 -9.13
CA ASN A 358 -16.63 17.72 -7.79
C ASN A 358 -15.91 16.36 -7.82
N GLN A 359 -14.70 16.32 -7.28
CA GLN A 359 -13.86 15.14 -7.15
C GLN A 359 -13.57 14.89 -5.65
N GLN A 360 -13.83 13.68 -5.17
CA GLN A 360 -13.78 13.33 -3.75
C GLN A 360 -13.24 11.91 -3.56
N ALA A 361 -12.68 11.65 -2.39
CA ALA A 361 -12.28 10.31 -1.98
C ALA A 361 -13.47 9.55 -1.35
N PHE A 362 -13.52 8.25 -1.58
CA PHE A 362 -14.53 7.34 -1.04
C PHE A 362 -13.87 6.05 -0.54
N LEU A 363 -14.38 5.55 0.58
CA LEU A 363 -14.12 4.20 1.06
C LEU A 363 -15.02 3.22 0.30
N LEU A 364 -14.43 2.13 -0.18
CA LEU A 364 -15.09 1.00 -0.81
C LEU A 364 -14.99 -0.17 0.17
N GLU A 365 -16.09 -0.45 0.87
CA GLU A 365 -16.13 -1.52 1.87
C GLU A 365 -16.30 -2.89 1.19
N ASN A 366 -15.49 -3.86 1.56
CA ASN A 366 -15.55 -5.23 1.05
C ASN A 366 -16.63 -6.03 1.79
N VAL A 367 -17.76 -6.26 1.11
CA VAL A 367 -18.94 -6.92 1.69
C VAL A 367 -19.25 -8.24 0.99
N PRO A 368 -20.02 -9.15 1.63
CA PRO A 368 -20.48 -10.36 0.95
C PRO A 368 -21.26 -10.00 -0.32
N CYS A 369 -21.01 -10.73 -1.39
CA CYS A 369 -21.70 -10.53 -2.65
C CYS A 369 -23.20 -10.77 -2.47
N ASN A 370 -24.02 -9.84 -2.95
CA ASN A 370 -25.48 -9.91 -2.88
C ASN A 370 -26.17 -9.80 -4.24
N ILE A 371 -25.41 -9.80 -5.34
CA ILE A 371 -25.90 -9.75 -6.72
C ILE A 371 -25.35 -10.93 -7.53
N ALA A 372 -26.12 -11.42 -8.49
CA ALA A 372 -25.73 -12.61 -9.26
C ALA A 372 -24.41 -12.45 -10.05
N SER A 373 -24.03 -11.21 -10.41
CA SER A 373 -22.82 -10.95 -11.20
C SER A 373 -21.51 -11.21 -10.46
N CYS A 374 -21.50 -11.09 -9.13
CA CYS A 374 -20.31 -11.34 -8.29
C CYS A 374 -20.34 -12.68 -7.55
N GLU A 375 -21.35 -13.55 -7.80
CA GLU A 375 -21.55 -14.78 -7.00
C GLU A 375 -20.29 -15.66 -6.97
N ARG A 376 -19.60 -15.78 -8.11
CA ARG A 376 -18.34 -16.52 -8.23
C ARG A 376 -17.16 -15.86 -7.50
N ALA A 377 -17.19 -14.55 -7.30
CA ALA A 377 -16.21 -13.83 -6.50
C ALA A 377 -16.53 -13.90 -5.00
N ARG A 378 -17.74 -14.34 -4.60
CA ARG A 378 -18.27 -14.41 -3.22
C ARG A 378 -18.38 -13.08 -2.47
N ARG A 379 -17.60 -12.08 -2.87
CA ARG A 379 -17.52 -10.74 -2.28
C ARG A 379 -17.66 -9.66 -3.35
N MET A 380 -17.94 -8.45 -2.90
CA MET A 380 -18.05 -7.27 -3.74
C MET A 380 -17.67 -6.02 -2.95
N PHE A 381 -17.30 -4.95 -3.66
CA PHE A 381 -17.17 -3.65 -3.03
C PHE A 381 -18.52 -2.94 -2.96
N LYS A 382 -18.72 -2.16 -1.91
CA LYS A 382 -19.81 -1.22 -1.76
C LYS A 382 -19.26 0.16 -1.43
N VAL A 383 -19.66 1.16 -2.21
CA VAL A 383 -19.24 2.55 -1.95
C VAL A 383 -19.87 3.05 -0.65
N TYR A 384 -19.05 3.50 0.28
CA TYR A 384 -19.48 4.13 1.52
C TYR A 384 -19.68 5.64 1.30
N TRP A 385 -20.90 6.01 0.91
CA TRP A 385 -21.24 7.38 0.49
C TRP A 385 -21.33 8.43 1.60
N GLU A 386 -21.51 8.01 2.86
CA GLU A 386 -21.80 8.89 3.99
C GLU A 386 -20.68 8.84 5.04
N LEU A 387 -19.45 9.20 4.66
CA LEU A 387 -18.31 9.33 5.57
C LEU A 387 -17.89 10.80 5.65
N SER A 388 -18.58 11.56 6.50
CA SER A 388 -18.61 13.03 6.52
C SER A 388 -17.25 13.70 6.39
N ASP A 389 -16.26 13.32 7.20
CA ASP A 389 -14.96 14.00 7.23
C ASP A 389 -14.11 13.67 5.99
N LEU A 390 -14.28 12.48 5.41
CA LEU A 390 -13.63 12.11 4.14
C LEU A 390 -14.27 12.86 2.98
N ASN A 391 -15.60 12.84 2.89
CA ASN A 391 -16.32 13.43 1.78
C ASN A 391 -16.33 14.97 1.85
N GLN A 392 -16.02 15.61 2.98
CA GLN A 392 -15.84 17.07 3.04
C GLN A 392 -14.60 17.56 2.29
N ILE A 393 -13.61 16.70 2.05
CA ILE A 393 -12.39 17.04 1.32
C ILE A 393 -12.70 17.06 -0.18
N LYS A 394 -12.86 18.27 -0.72
CA LYS A 394 -13.08 18.52 -2.14
C LYS A 394 -11.79 18.49 -2.93
N ASP A 395 -11.89 18.21 -4.21
CA ASP A 395 -10.77 18.15 -5.16
C ASP A 395 -9.67 17.17 -4.73
N ALA A 396 -10.06 16.07 -4.08
CA ALA A 396 -9.16 15.01 -3.66
C ALA A 396 -8.53 14.34 -4.88
N VAL A 397 -7.21 14.10 -4.90
CA VAL A 397 -6.48 13.47 -6.01
C VAL A 397 -5.89 12.12 -5.67
N VAL A 398 -5.58 11.90 -4.40
CA VAL A 398 -5.06 10.65 -3.85
C VAL A 398 -5.71 10.46 -2.49
N ALA A 399 -6.08 9.23 -2.17
CA ALA A 399 -6.45 8.80 -0.82
C ALA A 399 -5.81 7.45 -0.56
N THR A 400 -5.06 7.33 0.53
CA THR A 400 -4.35 6.11 0.91
C THR A 400 -4.52 5.83 2.40
N PHE A 401 -4.32 4.57 2.79
CA PHE A 401 -4.35 4.13 4.18
C PHE A 401 -3.00 4.36 4.86
N PHE A 402 -3.03 4.64 6.16
CA PHE A 402 -1.83 4.80 6.99
C PHE A 402 -2.17 4.54 8.46
N ASP A 403 -1.32 3.85 9.22
CA ASP A 403 -1.49 3.68 10.67
C ASP A 403 -0.77 4.84 11.40
N ILE A 404 -1.50 5.93 11.68
CA ILE A 404 -0.91 7.20 12.17
C ILE A 404 -0.28 7.03 13.56
N TYR A 405 -0.90 6.21 14.40
CA TYR A 405 -0.52 6.07 15.81
C TYR A 405 0.28 4.80 16.10
N GLU A 406 0.63 4.05 15.05
CA GLU A 406 1.27 2.74 15.16
C GLU A 406 0.47 1.80 16.08
N ASP A 407 -0.87 1.88 16.01
CA ASP A 407 -1.82 1.15 16.84
C ASP A 407 -2.51 -0.01 16.11
N GLY A 408 -2.16 -0.22 14.83
CA GLY A 408 -2.71 -1.26 13.96
C GLY A 408 -4.06 -0.93 13.33
N ILE A 409 -4.63 0.24 13.62
CA ILE A 409 -5.86 0.71 12.97
C ILE A 409 -5.46 1.56 11.77
N LEU A 410 -5.96 1.21 10.58
CA LEU A 410 -5.72 2.01 9.39
C LEU A 410 -6.57 3.29 9.42
N ASP A 411 -5.87 4.41 9.42
CA ASP A 411 -6.38 5.77 9.20
C ASP A 411 -6.25 6.15 7.72
N ILE A 412 -6.62 7.39 7.37
CA ILE A 412 -6.66 7.84 5.97
C ILE A 412 -5.87 9.13 5.79
N ILE A 413 -5.02 9.17 4.76
CA ILE A 413 -4.37 10.39 4.25
C ILE A 413 -4.98 10.73 2.89
N VAL A 414 -5.38 11.98 2.68
CA VAL A 414 -5.92 12.49 1.42
C VAL A 414 -5.10 13.68 0.94
N LEU A 415 -4.71 13.66 -0.33
CA LEU A 415 -4.14 14.82 -1.02
C LEU A 415 -5.26 15.54 -1.77
N SER A 416 -5.40 16.85 -1.61
CA SER A 416 -6.36 17.66 -2.39
C SER A 416 -5.68 18.79 -3.14
N LYS A 417 -6.26 19.18 -4.29
CA LYS A 417 -5.84 20.39 -5.01
C LYS A 417 -6.17 21.65 -4.20
N GLY A 418 -5.56 22.77 -4.60
CA GLY A 418 -5.97 24.10 -4.13
C GLY A 418 -5.20 24.64 -2.93
N TYR A 419 -4.03 24.07 -2.60
CA TYR A 419 -3.11 24.72 -1.67
C TYR A 419 -2.34 25.85 -2.37
N ARG A 420 -1.62 26.69 -1.60
CA ARG A 420 -0.86 27.85 -2.11
C ARG A 420 -0.02 27.46 -3.34
N ASN A 421 -0.03 28.28 -4.39
CA ASN A 421 0.75 28.08 -5.62
C ASN A 421 0.49 26.77 -6.38
N ASN A 422 -0.75 26.26 -6.40
CA ASN A 422 -1.15 24.99 -7.03
C ASN A 422 -0.49 23.73 -6.43
N GLU A 423 0.01 23.81 -5.19
CA GLU A 423 0.45 22.65 -4.43
C GLU A 423 -0.75 21.85 -3.90
N PHE A 424 -0.47 20.64 -3.41
CA PHE A 424 -1.46 19.81 -2.74
C PHE A 424 -1.52 20.13 -1.25
N ALA A 425 -2.73 20.12 -0.69
CA ALA A 425 -2.96 20.07 0.75
C ALA A 425 -2.97 18.61 1.20
N ILE A 426 -2.32 18.32 2.32
CA ILE A 426 -2.34 17.01 2.96
C ILE A 426 -3.40 17.05 4.06
N HIS A 427 -4.35 16.12 4.01
CA HIS A 427 -5.37 15.94 5.05
C HIS A 427 -5.18 14.56 5.67
N THR A 428 -5.34 14.46 6.98
CA THR A 428 -5.25 13.20 7.71
C THR A 428 -6.45 13.02 8.61
N LEU A 429 -7.06 11.85 8.50
CA LEU A 429 -8.30 11.49 9.13
C LEU A 429 -8.07 10.25 9.96
N LYS A 430 -8.07 10.43 11.29
CA LYS A 430 -8.04 9.33 12.23
C LYS A 430 -9.33 8.51 12.12
N ASN A 431 -9.21 7.21 12.02
CA ASN A 431 -10.29 6.25 12.16
C ASN A 431 -10.62 6.08 13.66
N ASN A 432 -11.79 6.57 14.11
CA ASN A 432 -12.26 6.31 15.49
C ASN A 432 -12.96 4.95 15.59
N PHE A 433 -12.46 3.94 14.89
CA PHE A 433 -12.94 2.57 15.05
C PHE A 433 -12.62 2.12 16.49
N GLU A 434 -13.67 1.90 17.28
CA GLU A 434 -13.52 1.26 18.59
C GLU A 434 -13.19 -0.22 18.37
N ALA A 435 -11.96 -0.61 18.73
CA ALA A 435 -11.40 -1.93 18.49
C ALA A 435 -12.07 -3.01 19.36
N ASP A 436 -13.18 -3.56 18.86
CA ASP A 436 -13.67 -4.90 19.24
C ASP A 436 -13.06 -5.99 18.33
N ALA A 437 -12.14 -5.64 17.42
CA ALA A 437 -11.51 -6.52 16.45
C ALA A 437 -10.00 -6.61 16.67
N TYR A 438 -9.46 -7.79 16.39
CA TYR A 438 -8.05 -8.11 16.52
C TYR A 438 -7.32 -7.92 15.19
N PHE A 439 -6.02 -7.66 15.25
CA PHE A 439 -5.16 -7.59 14.07
C PHE A 439 -3.81 -8.26 14.32
N VAL A 440 -3.03 -8.47 13.26
CA VAL A 440 -1.59 -8.68 13.35
C VAL A 440 -0.89 -7.72 12.38
N LYS A 441 0.16 -7.06 12.85
CA LYS A 441 0.97 -6.16 12.03
C LYS A 441 2.31 -6.85 11.75
N VAL A 442 2.66 -7.07 10.50
CA VAL A 442 3.87 -7.80 10.09
C VAL A 442 4.72 -6.91 9.20
N ILE A 443 5.99 -6.75 9.55
CA ILE A 443 7.01 -6.11 8.72
C ILE A 443 8.14 -7.10 8.44
N VAL A 444 8.53 -7.23 7.18
CA VAL A 444 9.65 -8.07 6.75
C VAL A 444 10.80 -7.18 6.29
N LEU A 445 11.98 -7.37 6.89
CA LEU A 445 13.16 -6.52 6.68
C LEU A 445 14.25 -7.29 5.93
N SER A 446 15.30 -6.60 5.48
CA SER A 446 16.43 -7.22 4.74
C SER A 446 17.21 -8.19 5.61
N GLY A 447 17.45 -7.83 6.87
CA GLY A 447 18.29 -8.59 7.79
C GLY A 447 19.77 -8.68 7.41
N LEU A 448 20.22 -7.96 6.35
CA LEU A 448 21.61 -7.94 5.85
C LEU A 448 22.64 -7.70 6.97
N CYS A 449 22.23 -6.96 8.00
CA CYS A 449 22.92 -6.94 9.28
C CYS A 449 22.00 -7.23 10.49
N SER A 450 22.46 -8.09 11.41
CA SER A 450 21.70 -8.51 12.61
C SER A 450 22.34 -8.21 13.98
N ASN A 451 23.68 -8.16 14.12
CA ASN A 451 24.32 -7.98 15.45
C ASN A 451 25.52 -7.03 15.47
N ASP A 452 26.42 -7.07 14.47
CA ASP A 452 27.63 -6.23 14.42
C ASP A 452 27.69 -5.48 13.08
N CYS A 453 26.85 -4.45 12.96
CA CYS A 453 26.75 -3.71 11.71
C CYS A 453 27.96 -2.81 11.51
N PRO A 454 28.48 -2.75 10.28
CA PRO A 454 29.43 -1.73 9.90
C PRO A 454 28.94 -0.36 10.38
N ARG A 455 29.84 0.48 10.91
CA ARG A 455 29.52 1.84 11.38
C ARG A 455 28.56 1.94 12.58
N LYS A 456 28.30 0.85 13.32
CA LYS A 456 27.39 0.81 14.50
C LYS A 456 25.94 1.20 14.18
N ILE A 457 25.49 0.85 12.99
CA ILE A 457 24.10 1.03 12.57
C ILE A 457 23.21 0.10 13.41
N THR A 458 21.99 0.54 13.69
CA THR A 458 20.97 -0.29 14.33
C THR A 458 20.64 -1.50 13.43
N PRO A 459 20.72 -2.74 13.92
CA PRO A 459 20.59 -3.96 13.11
C PRO A 459 19.14 -4.28 12.71
N PHE A 460 18.32 -3.26 12.52
CA PHE A 460 16.91 -3.41 12.19
C PHE A 460 16.74 -3.72 10.70
N GLY A 461 17.62 -3.19 9.83
CA GLY A 461 17.50 -3.35 8.37
C GLY A 461 16.38 -2.50 7.78
N VAL A 462 16.16 -2.65 6.47
CA VAL A 462 15.16 -1.87 5.69
C VAL A 462 14.08 -2.81 5.14
N ASN A 463 12.86 -2.30 5.00
CA ASN A 463 11.72 -3.03 4.45
C ASN A 463 11.99 -3.61 3.06
N GLN A 464 11.65 -4.88 2.87
CA GLN A 464 11.94 -5.62 1.64
C GLN A 464 10.75 -5.64 0.67
N PRO A 465 10.97 -5.50 -0.65
CA PRO A 465 9.96 -5.71 -1.68
C PRO A 465 9.78 -7.20 -2.03
N GLY A 466 8.54 -7.65 -2.12
CA GLY A 466 8.19 -9.03 -2.50
C GLY A 466 7.85 -10.05 -1.40
N PRO A 467 8.14 -9.85 -0.09
CA PRO A 467 7.70 -10.80 0.93
C PRO A 467 6.20 -11.08 0.89
N TYR A 468 5.84 -12.35 1.10
CA TYR A 468 4.46 -12.80 1.16
C TYR A 468 4.11 -13.25 2.58
N ILE A 469 3.05 -12.70 3.16
CA ILE A 469 2.59 -13.04 4.50
C ILE A 469 1.23 -13.71 4.38
N MET A 470 1.08 -14.87 5.02
CA MET A 470 -0.20 -15.58 5.11
C MET A 470 -0.42 -16.03 6.54
N TYR A 471 -1.65 -15.91 7.04
CA TYR A 471 -2.04 -16.53 8.30
C TYR A 471 -3.19 -17.52 8.10
N THR A 472 -3.30 -18.43 9.07
CA THR A 472 -4.46 -19.28 9.26
C THR A 472 -4.89 -19.18 10.72
N THR A 473 -6.19 -18.99 10.93
CA THR A 473 -6.84 -18.97 12.24
C THR A 473 -8.21 -19.64 12.14
N VAL A 474 -8.93 -19.71 13.25
CA VAL A 474 -10.28 -20.26 13.34
C VAL A 474 -11.23 -19.19 13.86
N ASP A 475 -12.38 -19.04 13.21
CA ASP A 475 -13.43 -18.10 13.64
C ASP A 475 -14.21 -18.61 14.86
N ALA A 476 -15.14 -17.81 15.39
CA ALA A 476 -15.97 -18.21 16.53
C ALA A 476 -16.84 -19.45 16.28
N ASN A 477 -17.10 -19.78 15.02
CA ASN A 477 -17.94 -20.92 14.62
C ASN A 477 -17.10 -22.19 14.36
N GLY A 478 -15.77 -22.11 14.46
CA GLY A 478 -14.87 -23.23 14.18
C GLY A 478 -14.46 -23.35 12.71
N TYR A 479 -14.79 -22.39 11.85
CA TYR A 479 -14.35 -22.39 10.45
C TYR A 479 -12.95 -21.81 10.31
N LEU A 480 -12.16 -22.44 9.45
CA LEU A 480 -10.85 -21.92 9.06
C LEU A 480 -11.01 -20.58 8.36
N LYS A 481 -10.21 -19.62 8.79
CA LYS A 481 -10.05 -18.30 8.17
C LYS A 481 -8.60 -18.15 7.77
N ASN A 482 -8.39 -17.84 6.49
CA ASN A 482 -7.09 -17.45 5.97
C ASN A 482 -7.09 -15.96 5.70
N GLY A 483 -5.89 -15.40 5.61
CA GLY A 483 -5.68 -14.07 5.09
C GLY A 483 -4.25 -13.95 4.62
N SER A 484 -4.02 -13.20 3.56
CA SER A 484 -2.67 -12.92 3.08
C SER A 484 -2.49 -11.50 2.57
N ALA A 485 -1.22 -11.09 2.51
CA ALA A 485 -0.82 -9.82 1.93
C ALA A 485 0.63 -9.90 1.44
N GLY A 486 0.90 -9.24 0.31
CA GLY A 486 2.25 -9.02 -0.19
C GLY A 486 2.80 -7.68 0.30
N GLN A 487 4.08 -7.65 0.67
CA GLN A 487 4.76 -6.43 1.09
C GLN A 487 5.45 -5.75 -0.10
N LEU A 488 5.19 -4.44 -0.27
CA LEU A 488 5.89 -3.58 -1.22
C LEU A 488 5.99 -4.19 -2.64
N SER A 489 4.85 -4.70 -3.14
CA SER A 489 4.75 -5.32 -4.45
C SER A 489 4.81 -4.34 -5.63
N GLN A 490 4.55 -3.04 -5.41
CA GLN A 490 4.52 -2.01 -6.45
C GLN A 490 5.24 -0.74 -5.98
N SER A 491 5.99 -0.09 -6.88
CA SER A 491 6.75 1.14 -6.57
C SER A 491 6.51 2.32 -7.53
N ALA A 492 5.86 2.08 -8.66
CA ALA A 492 5.63 3.09 -9.69
C ALA A 492 4.27 3.80 -9.50
N HIS A 493 4.16 5.01 -10.04
CA HIS A 493 2.93 5.80 -10.18
C HIS A 493 2.21 6.08 -8.87
N LEU A 494 2.96 6.42 -7.82
CA LEU A 494 2.45 6.69 -6.47
C LEU A 494 1.67 5.50 -5.88
N ALA A 495 2.26 4.30 -5.93
CA ALA A 495 1.68 3.10 -5.33
C ALA A 495 1.35 3.25 -3.83
N LEU A 496 2.13 4.08 -3.10
CA LEU A 496 1.91 4.44 -1.69
C LEU A 496 1.61 3.23 -0.79
N GLN A 497 2.34 2.13 -1.01
CA GLN A 497 2.26 0.96 -0.18
C GLN A 497 2.99 1.19 1.14
N LEU A 498 2.41 0.71 2.24
CA LEU A 498 3.02 0.78 3.56
C LEU A 498 4.20 -0.18 3.64
N PRO A 499 5.24 0.12 4.45
CA PRO A 499 6.40 -0.75 4.60
C PRO A 499 6.10 -2.02 5.44
N TYR A 500 4.85 -2.24 5.80
CA TYR A 500 4.34 -3.36 6.58
C TYR A 500 2.94 -3.75 6.12
N ASN A 501 2.45 -4.88 6.60
CA ASN A 501 1.09 -5.35 6.37
C ASN A 501 0.31 -5.38 7.69
N VAL A 502 -0.90 -4.82 7.69
CA VAL A 502 -1.87 -4.95 8.77
C VAL A 502 -2.95 -5.92 8.30
N LEU A 503 -3.09 -7.03 9.00
CA LEU A 503 -4.02 -8.11 8.68
C LEU A 503 -5.08 -8.17 9.77
N GLY A 504 -6.33 -7.82 9.44
CA GLY A 504 -7.44 -7.92 10.36
C GLY A 504 -7.86 -9.36 10.60
N LEU A 505 -8.19 -9.67 11.85
CA LEU A 505 -8.56 -11.02 12.30
C LEU A 505 -10.04 -11.08 12.70
N GLY A 506 -10.73 -9.95 12.75
CA GLY A 506 -12.09 -9.83 13.26
C GLY A 506 -12.14 -9.99 14.78
N ARG A 507 -13.35 -10.17 15.32
CA ARG A 507 -13.61 -10.06 16.78
C ARG A 507 -13.27 -11.29 17.62
N SER A 508 -13.02 -12.44 16.99
CA SER A 508 -13.04 -13.74 17.69
C SER A 508 -11.74 -14.51 17.61
N ALA A 509 -10.67 -13.91 17.07
CA ALA A 509 -9.37 -14.55 17.00
C ALA A 509 -8.69 -14.53 18.38
N ASN A 510 -8.55 -15.70 19.00
CA ASN A 510 -7.82 -15.84 20.27
C ASN A 510 -6.30 -15.95 20.04
N PHE A 511 -5.90 -16.59 18.95
CA PHE A 511 -4.52 -16.72 18.46
C PHE A 511 -4.54 -17.05 16.97
N LEU A 512 -3.44 -16.79 16.27
CA LEU A 512 -3.23 -17.34 14.94
C LEU A 512 -2.62 -18.72 15.08
N ASP A 513 -3.25 -19.72 14.48
CA ASP A 513 -2.76 -21.11 14.48
C ASP A 513 -1.42 -21.17 13.76
N HIS A 514 -1.36 -20.54 12.58
CA HIS A 514 -0.18 -20.48 11.72
C HIS A 514 0.00 -19.08 11.15
N LEU A 515 1.25 -18.64 11.09
CA LEU A 515 1.70 -17.48 10.34
C LEU A 515 2.90 -17.91 9.49
N PHE A 516 2.80 -17.68 8.19
CA PHE A 516 3.82 -17.97 7.22
C PHE A 516 4.37 -16.66 6.65
N VAL A 517 5.69 -16.60 6.51
CA VAL A 517 6.35 -15.55 5.74
C VAL A 517 7.26 -16.19 4.72
N GLY A 518 7.01 -15.87 3.45
CA GLY A 518 7.85 -16.21 2.31
C GLY A 518 8.64 -15.00 1.82
N ILE A 519 9.80 -15.25 1.23
CA ILE A 519 10.60 -14.22 0.59
C ILE A 519 11.13 -14.68 -0.77
N PRO A 520 11.58 -13.75 -1.65
CA PRO A 520 12.18 -14.09 -2.93
C PRO A 520 13.34 -15.07 -2.84
N ARG A 521 13.51 -15.89 -3.88
CA ARG A 521 14.50 -16.96 -3.93
C ARG A 521 15.64 -16.68 -4.91
N PRO A 522 16.90 -17.01 -4.54
CA PRO A 522 18.02 -16.93 -5.45
C PRO A 522 17.98 -17.93 -6.60
N LEU A 523 18.70 -17.60 -7.67
CA LEU A 523 18.85 -18.47 -8.84
C LEU A 523 19.43 -19.84 -8.46
N GLY A 524 18.70 -20.90 -8.82
CA GLY A 524 19.07 -22.29 -8.57
C GLY A 524 18.60 -22.84 -7.23
N GLU A 525 18.02 -22.02 -6.36
CA GLU A 525 17.46 -22.48 -5.08
C GLU A 525 16.13 -23.18 -5.31
N LYS A 526 16.06 -24.45 -4.89
CA LYS A 526 14.90 -25.31 -5.09
C LYS A 526 13.99 -25.33 -3.87
N THR A 527 14.52 -25.00 -2.69
CA THR A 527 13.70 -24.87 -1.49
C THR A 527 12.96 -23.54 -1.53
N ILE A 528 11.68 -23.58 -1.16
CA ILE A 528 10.90 -22.36 -0.94
C ILE A 528 11.45 -21.70 0.32
N ARG A 529 11.91 -20.45 0.22
CA ARG A 529 12.37 -19.64 1.35
C ARG A 529 11.17 -19.12 2.14
N LYS A 530 10.61 -19.98 2.99
CA LYS A 530 9.52 -19.63 3.90
C LYS A 530 9.77 -20.10 5.32
N GLN A 531 9.22 -19.37 6.28
CA GLN A 531 9.20 -19.74 7.68
C GLN A 531 7.77 -19.75 8.21
N GLU A 532 7.51 -20.67 9.12
CA GLU A 532 6.25 -20.81 9.84
C GLU A 532 6.45 -20.51 11.33
N TRP A 533 5.50 -19.78 11.91
CA TRP A 533 5.34 -19.64 13.35
C TRP A 533 3.92 -20.01 13.75
N THR A 534 3.78 -20.65 14.91
CA THR A 534 2.50 -21.11 15.43
C THR A 534 2.11 -20.39 16.71
N ALA A 535 0.81 -20.32 17.01
CA ALA A 535 0.27 -19.75 18.24
C ALA A 535 0.70 -18.29 18.48
N ILE A 536 0.59 -17.47 17.44
CA ILE A 536 0.86 -16.03 17.52
C ILE A 536 -0.28 -15.33 18.26
N ILE A 537 0.07 -14.42 19.15
CA ILE A 537 -0.89 -13.65 19.93
C ILE A 537 -1.40 -12.47 19.08
N PRO A 538 -2.72 -12.23 18.97
CA PRO A 538 -3.26 -11.08 18.26
C PRO A 538 -2.90 -9.75 18.91
N ASN A 539 -3.10 -8.64 18.19
CA ASN A 539 -2.68 -7.29 18.58
C ASN A 539 -1.17 -7.18 18.86
N SER A 540 -0.38 -7.95 18.11
CA SER A 540 1.08 -7.91 18.15
C SER A 540 1.64 -7.28 16.88
N GLN A 541 2.75 -6.56 17.04
CA GLN A 541 3.61 -6.16 15.93
C GLN A 541 4.76 -7.15 15.81
N LEU A 542 4.85 -7.76 14.64
CA LEU A 542 5.80 -8.78 14.26
C LEU A 542 6.83 -8.17 13.33
N ILE A 543 8.09 -8.22 13.74
CA ILE A 543 9.22 -7.79 12.93
C ILE A 543 9.97 -9.04 12.50
N VAL A 544 9.99 -9.30 11.20
CA VAL A 544 10.57 -10.49 10.61
C VAL A 544 11.89 -10.12 9.96
N ILE A 545 12.98 -10.68 10.49
CA ILE A 545 14.33 -10.43 10.00
C ILE A 545 14.92 -11.75 9.49
N PRO A 546 15.06 -11.93 8.16
CA PRO A 546 15.78 -13.05 7.55
C PRO A 546 17.21 -13.14 8.10
N TYR A 547 17.52 -14.23 8.80
CA TYR A 547 18.87 -14.48 9.34
C TYR A 547 19.04 -15.94 9.81
N PRO A 548 20.18 -16.61 9.56
CA PRO A 548 21.31 -16.18 8.74
C PRO A 548 21.00 -16.26 7.24
N HIS A 549 21.59 -15.37 6.43
CA HIS A 549 21.34 -15.30 4.98
C HIS A 549 21.62 -16.59 4.23
N ASN A 550 22.61 -17.38 4.69
CA ASN A 550 23.21 -18.47 3.92
C ASN A 550 23.27 -19.82 4.65
N VAL A 551 22.82 -19.94 5.92
CA VAL A 551 22.93 -21.20 6.70
C VAL A 551 21.83 -21.28 7.76
N PRO A 552 21.04 -22.37 7.84
CA PRO A 552 19.97 -22.50 8.84
C PRO A 552 20.51 -22.99 10.18
N ARG A 553 20.15 -22.32 11.28
CA ARG A 553 19.71 -22.91 12.57
C ARG A 553 19.75 -21.91 13.73
N ARG A 554 18.55 -21.66 14.25
CA ARG A 554 18.19 -21.16 15.59
C ARG A 554 18.60 -19.72 15.85
N LYS A 555 17.57 -18.89 16.07
CA LYS A 555 17.20 -18.31 17.38
C LYS A 555 15.99 -17.40 17.22
N GLN A 556 14.95 -17.53 18.05
CA GLN A 556 13.98 -16.45 18.28
C GLN A 556 14.62 -15.38 19.17
N MET A 557 14.36 -14.10 18.91
CA MET A 557 14.68 -13.04 19.86
C MET A 557 13.45 -12.17 20.07
N ILE A 558 12.65 -12.46 21.09
CA ILE A 558 11.43 -11.71 21.41
C ILE A 558 11.82 -10.47 22.23
N GLU A 559 11.71 -9.27 21.67
CA GLU A 559 11.87 -8.02 22.43
C GLU A 559 10.50 -7.49 22.87
N ARG A 560 10.05 -7.82 24.09
CA ARG A 560 8.87 -7.19 24.71
C ARG A 560 9.24 -5.79 25.22
N ASN A 561 8.69 -4.74 24.62
CA ASN A 561 8.80 -3.40 25.18
C ASN A 561 7.59 -3.09 26.09
N ALA A 562 7.80 -3.07 27.41
CA ALA A 562 6.77 -3.00 28.45
C ALA A 562 6.06 -1.62 28.59
N ARG A 563 6.14 -0.73 27.59
CA ARG A 563 5.62 0.65 27.67
C ARG A 563 4.68 1.08 26.53
N LYS A 564 4.40 0.22 25.55
CA LYS A 564 3.39 0.48 24.51
C LYS A 564 2.24 -0.53 24.60
N PRO A 565 1.01 -0.19 24.19
CA PRO A 565 -0.14 -1.09 24.25
C PRO A 565 -0.02 -2.33 23.35
N ILE A 566 0.95 -2.35 22.43
CA ILE A 566 1.21 -3.45 21.49
C ILE A 566 2.51 -4.17 21.89
N GLY A 567 2.43 -5.51 21.96
CA GLY A 567 3.60 -6.36 22.14
C GLY A 567 4.44 -6.41 20.87
N PHE A 568 5.73 -6.09 20.98
CA PHE A 568 6.69 -6.31 19.92
C PHE A 568 7.19 -7.75 20.00
N ILE A 569 7.19 -8.45 18.87
CA ILE A 569 7.80 -9.77 18.73
C ILE A 569 8.76 -9.67 17.57
N LEU A 570 10.06 -9.69 17.89
CA LEU A 570 11.09 -9.86 16.88
C LEU A 570 11.19 -11.37 16.56
N MET A 571 11.01 -11.68 15.29
CA MET A 571 11.05 -13.03 14.76
C MET A 571 12.20 -13.09 13.78
N LEU A 572 13.30 -13.70 14.22
CA LEU A 572 14.34 -14.08 13.28
C LEU A 572 13.79 -15.22 12.43
N CYS A 573 13.90 -15.05 11.12
CA CYS A 573 13.39 -15.96 10.11
C CYS A 573 14.55 -16.84 9.65
N ASP A 574 14.61 -18.06 10.19
CA ASP A 574 15.49 -19.12 9.72
C ASP A 574 14.89 -19.67 8.40
N LEU A 575 15.31 -19.14 7.26
CA LEU A 575 14.80 -19.61 5.96
C LEU A 575 15.46 -20.97 5.59
N PRO A 576 14.70 -21.95 5.09
CA PRO A 576 15.19 -23.30 4.82
C PRO A 576 16.10 -23.44 3.59
#